data_AF-A0A0Q8PNV4-F1
#
_entry.id   AF-A0A0Q8PNV4-F1
#
_cell.length_a   1.000
_cell.length_b   1.000
_cell.length_c   1.000
_cell.angle_alpha   90.00
_cell.angle_beta   90.00
_cell.angle_gamma   90.00
#
_symmetry.space_group_name_H-M   'P 1'
#
loop_
_entity.id
_entity.type
_entity.pdbx_description
1 polymer ?
#
loop_
_entity_poly.entity_id
_entity_poly.type
_entity_poly.pdbx_seq_one_letter_code
_entity_poly.pdbx_strand_id
1 'polypeptide(L)'
;MSSVDNRAPENLLLMCIAHSYEIDTDETRFPPALLQEWRVAQVREYEEFRQGWVLSDAQVAEIIELSFGSPVIAAPVITGIVESVEMAVLRAISTRSGPAGAAAVWCGYRNRIRSSMMGRDPVTGERMYAEPGRADRERYAATILGQLNAVRGELEPLTDDVQAKTATARHINTATAPWCDWVTRSAEELLAAASHWPWEPPYEDNERLNEAVAELRASASALAAALRGENPDPAPEPPAEDAPDPTAVAFEEAKAQHLETLERGRAHAHVTTNPYSQALRTEIADATGNVVSIWPVWHVHEYRLDTAALVAAALTRNATDDEIVAAITEDQARRPLAVATALLTELWREMNDTGRTDLANQVREALLTELRTHDWTSEEGWTDNTINGRSMFDHWTHWTTPDEPKTVLTDALIAFPERLEDIVRVGGDWIQHHQQAFGEPGPISAVLEYRDNLPTWFPTAAVITTAATRYPHVDPATSRFDRGSGPEAPPIEGLIAQVLRLANETETL
;
A
#
# COMPACT_ATOMS: atom_id res chain seq x y z
N MET A 1 -70.21 -30.30 -4.89
CA MET A 1 -70.28 -28.83 -4.75
C MET A 1 -68.86 -28.35 -4.88
N SER A 2 -68.59 -27.25 -5.58
CA SER A 2 -67.22 -26.88 -5.97
C SER A 2 -66.74 -25.62 -5.26
N SER A 3 -65.42 -25.44 -5.12
CA SER A 3 -64.76 -24.19 -4.72
C SER A 3 -65.31 -22.92 -5.41
N VAL A 4 -65.85 -23.03 -6.64
CA VAL A 4 -66.51 -21.92 -7.35
C VAL A 4 -67.80 -21.46 -6.66
N ASP A 5 -68.52 -22.37 -6.02
CA ASP A 5 -69.76 -22.07 -5.29
C ASP A 5 -69.46 -21.26 -4.02
N ASN A 6 -68.34 -21.53 -3.33
CA ASN A 6 -67.89 -20.76 -2.17
C ASN A 6 -67.46 -19.33 -2.53
N ARG A 7 -67.06 -19.09 -3.79
CA ARG A 7 -66.69 -17.77 -4.32
C ARG A 7 -67.86 -16.97 -4.89
N ALA A 8 -69.08 -17.48 -4.81
CA ALA A 8 -70.27 -16.74 -5.21
C ALA A 8 -70.43 -15.48 -4.34
N PRO A 9 -70.88 -14.33 -4.91
CA PRO A 9 -71.00 -13.07 -4.17
C PRO A 9 -71.79 -13.16 -2.87
N GLU A 10 -72.79 -14.04 -2.81
CA GLU A 10 -73.62 -14.34 -1.64
C GLU A 10 -72.85 -15.00 -0.48
N ASN A 11 -71.75 -15.68 -0.76
CA ASN A 11 -70.97 -16.49 0.19
C ASN A 11 -69.66 -15.82 0.64
N LEU A 12 -69.36 -14.61 0.14
CA LEU A 12 -68.14 -13.86 0.48
C LEU A 12 -68.19 -13.34 1.93
N LEU A 13 -67.10 -13.60 2.66
CA LEU A 13 -66.86 -13.17 4.04
C LEU A 13 -65.61 -12.30 4.11
N LEU A 14 -65.57 -11.35 5.06
CA LEU A 14 -64.37 -10.58 5.34
C LEU A 14 -63.46 -11.39 6.27
N MET A 15 -62.32 -11.87 5.74
CA MET A 15 -61.36 -12.71 6.47
C MET A 15 -59.92 -12.40 6.02
N CYS A 16 -58.93 -12.82 6.80
CA CYS A 16 -57.54 -12.77 6.34
C CYS A 16 -57.26 -13.81 5.26
N ILE A 17 -56.22 -13.57 4.45
CA ILE A 17 -55.89 -14.38 3.27
C ILE A 17 -55.74 -15.87 3.60
N ALA A 18 -55.08 -16.21 4.71
CA ALA A 18 -54.86 -17.61 5.11
C ALA A 18 -56.18 -18.38 5.33
N HIS A 19 -57.14 -17.79 6.03
CA HIS A 19 -58.43 -18.45 6.29
C HIS A 19 -59.34 -18.47 5.06
N SER A 20 -59.22 -17.48 4.15
CA SER A 20 -59.93 -17.57 2.86
C SER A 20 -59.46 -18.75 2.01
N TYR A 21 -58.17 -19.09 2.06
CA TYR A 21 -57.64 -20.27 1.36
C TYR A 21 -58.12 -21.59 1.98
N GLU A 22 -58.24 -21.67 3.30
CA GLU A 22 -58.77 -22.87 3.99
C GLU A 22 -60.22 -23.16 3.56
N ILE A 23 -61.08 -22.14 3.48
CA ILE A 23 -62.49 -22.28 3.06
C ILE A 23 -62.61 -22.69 1.58
N ASP A 24 -61.74 -22.15 0.73
CA ASP A 24 -61.73 -22.49 -0.69
C ASP A 24 -61.22 -23.91 -0.98
N THR A 25 -60.44 -24.49 -0.06
CA THR A 25 -59.80 -25.80 -0.22
C THR A 25 -60.55 -26.95 0.46
N ASP A 26 -61.37 -26.69 1.49
CA ASP A 26 -62.19 -27.69 2.18
C ASP A 26 -63.71 -27.40 2.05
N GLU A 27 -64.22 -27.52 0.84
CA GLU A 27 -65.62 -27.27 0.48
C GLU A 27 -66.63 -28.17 1.23
N THR A 28 -66.19 -29.31 1.75
CA THR A 28 -67.04 -30.23 2.54
C THR A 28 -67.25 -29.75 3.97
N ARG A 29 -66.24 -29.11 4.56
CA ARG A 29 -66.31 -28.57 5.92
C ARG A 29 -66.99 -27.21 5.97
N PHE A 30 -66.97 -26.46 4.87
CA PHE A 30 -67.54 -25.11 4.77
C PHE A 30 -68.60 -25.02 3.67
N PRO A 31 -69.80 -25.57 3.89
CA PRO A 31 -70.88 -25.50 2.92
C PRO A 31 -71.42 -24.06 2.79
N PRO A 32 -71.91 -23.64 1.61
CA PRO A 32 -72.47 -22.31 1.37
C PRO A 32 -73.51 -21.83 2.40
N ALA A 33 -74.36 -22.74 2.90
CA ALA A 33 -75.34 -22.40 3.93
C ALA A 33 -74.69 -21.90 5.22
N LEU A 34 -73.55 -22.49 5.60
CA LEU A 34 -72.77 -22.06 6.76
C LEU A 34 -72.09 -20.70 6.52
N LEU A 35 -71.54 -20.50 5.31
CA LEU A 35 -70.91 -19.23 4.92
C LEU A 35 -71.92 -18.08 4.93
N GLN A 36 -73.15 -18.33 4.47
CA GLN A 36 -74.24 -17.36 4.51
C GLN A 36 -74.67 -17.05 5.95
N GLU A 37 -74.74 -18.05 6.82
CA GLU A 37 -75.02 -17.86 8.25
C GLU A 37 -73.95 -16.97 8.92
N TRP A 38 -72.67 -17.26 8.64
CA TRP A 38 -71.55 -16.47 9.15
C TRP A 38 -71.56 -15.04 8.60
N ARG A 39 -71.97 -14.85 7.36
CA ARG A 39 -72.10 -13.52 6.77
C ARG A 39 -73.18 -12.71 7.46
N VAL A 40 -74.33 -13.33 7.71
CA VAL A 40 -75.41 -12.70 8.49
C VAL A 40 -74.92 -12.36 9.90
N ALA A 41 -74.12 -13.23 10.53
CA ALA A 41 -73.52 -12.95 11.83
C ALA A 41 -72.51 -11.79 11.78
N GLN A 42 -71.62 -11.72 10.78
CA GLN A 42 -70.67 -10.60 10.59
C GLN A 42 -71.38 -9.27 10.35
N VAL A 43 -72.42 -9.26 9.52
CA VAL A 43 -73.21 -8.05 9.27
C VAL A 43 -73.95 -7.64 10.53
N ARG A 44 -74.55 -8.59 11.27
CA ARG A 44 -75.21 -8.30 12.54
C ARG A 44 -74.23 -7.76 13.58
N GLU A 45 -73.06 -8.36 13.72
CA GLU A 45 -72.00 -7.89 14.61
C GLU A 45 -71.57 -6.46 14.25
N TYR A 46 -71.34 -6.20 12.96
CA TYR A 46 -71.04 -4.85 12.48
C TYR A 46 -72.15 -3.84 12.80
N GLU A 47 -73.41 -4.21 12.58
CA GLU A 47 -74.57 -3.37 12.86
C GLU A 47 -74.84 -3.15 14.35
N GLU A 48 -74.53 -4.14 15.19
CA GLU A 48 -74.73 -4.13 16.63
C GLU A 48 -73.66 -3.30 17.34
N PHE A 49 -72.40 -3.43 16.94
CA PHE A 49 -71.30 -2.74 17.62
C PHE A 49 -71.02 -1.35 17.02
N ARG A 50 -71.17 -1.13 15.70
CA ARG A 50 -70.93 0.15 14.96
C ARG A 50 -69.68 0.96 15.38
N GLN A 51 -68.74 0.34 16.07
CA GLN A 51 -67.52 0.92 16.59
C GLN A 51 -66.40 -0.06 16.25
N GLY A 52 -65.27 0.48 15.77
CA GLY A 52 -64.03 -0.28 15.80
C GLY A 52 -63.73 -0.68 17.25
N TRP A 53 -62.99 -1.77 17.43
CA TRP A 53 -62.56 -2.20 18.75
C TRP A 53 -61.88 -1.02 19.46
N VAL A 54 -62.45 -0.55 20.58
CA VAL A 54 -61.85 0.52 21.37
C VAL A 54 -60.67 -0.09 22.11
N LEU A 55 -59.50 -0.04 21.49
CA LEU A 55 -58.25 -0.44 22.12
C LEU A 55 -57.90 0.60 23.18
N SER A 56 -57.67 0.14 24.41
CA SER A 56 -57.04 1.00 25.41
C SER A 56 -55.61 1.33 25.01
N ASP A 57 -55.05 2.44 25.49
CA ASP A 57 -53.65 2.81 25.21
C ASP A 57 -52.66 1.69 25.57
N ALA A 58 -52.96 0.89 26.60
CA ALA A 58 -52.18 -0.28 26.98
C ALA A 58 -52.24 -1.40 25.92
N GLN A 59 -53.41 -1.64 25.33
CA GLN A 59 -53.59 -2.61 24.25
C GLN A 59 -53.01 -2.11 22.93
N VAL A 60 -53.07 -0.78 22.67
CA VAL A 60 -52.37 -0.18 21.52
C VAL A 60 -50.86 -0.33 21.69
N ALA A 61 -50.31 -0.08 22.88
CA ALA A 61 -48.91 -0.29 23.18
C ALA A 61 -48.48 -1.76 23.01
N GLU A 62 -49.28 -2.71 23.54
CA GLU A 62 -49.05 -4.15 23.38
C GLU A 62 -49.14 -4.59 21.91
N ILE A 63 -50.10 -4.08 21.15
CA ILE A 63 -50.23 -4.37 19.72
C ILE A 63 -49.05 -3.75 18.94
N ILE A 64 -48.59 -2.55 19.31
CA ILE A 64 -47.41 -1.94 18.71
C ILE A 64 -46.15 -2.77 19.04
N GLU A 65 -46.02 -3.23 20.27
CA GLU A 65 -44.90 -4.09 20.70
C GLU A 65 -44.92 -5.45 19.98
N LEU A 66 -46.08 -6.09 19.84
CA LEU A 66 -46.22 -7.37 19.12
C LEU A 66 -46.10 -7.22 17.60
N SER A 67 -46.56 -6.10 17.04
CA SER A 67 -46.58 -5.84 15.59
C SER A 67 -45.31 -5.16 15.08
N PHE A 68 -44.55 -4.46 15.92
CA PHE A 68 -43.34 -3.75 15.50
C PHE A 68 -42.10 -4.13 16.32
N GLY A 69 -42.26 -4.80 17.46
CA GLY A 69 -41.17 -5.47 18.19
C GLY A 69 -40.89 -6.90 17.71
N SER A 70 -41.68 -7.42 16.75
CA SER A 70 -41.42 -8.73 16.14
C SER A 70 -40.41 -8.61 14.99
N PRO A 71 -39.26 -9.32 15.04
CA PRO A 71 -38.25 -9.29 13.97
C PRO A 71 -38.76 -9.77 12.60
N VAL A 72 -39.96 -10.37 12.55
CA VAL A 72 -40.62 -10.82 11.31
C VAL A 72 -41.11 -9.65 10.45
N ILE A 73 -41.47 -8.51 11.04
CA ILE A 73 -42.00 -7.34 10.30
C ILE A 73 -40.88 -6.41 9.81
N ALA A 74 -39.74 -6.38 10.50
CA ALA A 74 -38.55 -5.65 10.07
C ALA A 74 -37.76 -6.38 8.95
N ALA A 75 -37.95 -7.70 8.78
CA ALA A 75 -37.15 -8.50 7.86
C ALA A 75 -37.16 -8.00 6.40
N PRO A 76 -38.29 -7.63 5.77
CA PRO A 76 -38.28 -7.10 4.39
C PRO A 76 -37.55 -5.76 4.25
N VAL A 77 -37.61 -4.92 5.28
CA VAL A 77 -36.94 -3.62 5.31
C VAL A 77 -35.43 -3.79 5.45
N ILE A 78 -35.01 -4.68 6.37
CA ILE A 78 -33.62 -5.05 6.56
C ILE A 78 -33.04 -5.62 5.26
N THR A 79 -33.72 -6.60 4.65
CA THR A 79 -33.29 -7.19 3.37
C THR A 79 -33.20 -6.12 2.29
N GLY A 80 -34.21 -5.26 2.17
CA GLY A 80 -34.22 -4.20 1.16
C GLY A 80 -33.05 -3.23 1.30
N ILE A 81 -32.68 -2.83 2.52
CA ILE A 81 -31.55 -1.92 2.79
C ILE A 81 -30.23 -2.61 2.46
N VAL A 82 -30.01 -3.83 2.97
CA VAL A 82 -28.77 -4.58 2.75
C VAL A 82 -28.56 -4.85 1.25
N GLU A 83 -29.61 -5.23 0.52
CA GLU A 83 -29.54 -5.44 -0.92
C GLU A 83 -29.15 -4.16 -1.67
N SER A 84 -29.75 -3.01 -1.36
CA SER A 84 -29.41 -1.75 -2.03
C SER A 84 -28.00 -1.28 -1.71
N VAL A 85 -27.57 -1.44 -0.47
CA VAL A 85 -26.21 -1.09 -0.05
C VAL A 85 -25.19 -1.95 -0.81
N GLU A 86 -25.37 -3.27 -0.85
CA GLU A 86 -24.45 -4.15 -1.57
C GLU A 86 -24.47 -3.90 -3.08
N MET A 87 -25.63 -3.59 -3.66
CA MET A 87 -25.72 -3.19 -5.06
C MET A 87 -24.96 -1.90 -5.36
N ALA A 88 -25.07 -0.88 -4.50
CA ALA A 88 -24.33 0.37 -4.61
C ALA A 88 -22.81 0.14 -4.47
N VAL A 89 -22.39 -0.65 -3.48
CA VAL A 89 -20.98 -0.99 -3.22
C VAL A 89 -20.37 -1.75 -4.40
N LEU A 90 -21.02 -2.82 -4.87
CA LEU A 90 -20.52 -3.61 -6.00
C LEU A 90 -20.42 -2.74 -7.26
N ARG A 91 -21.38 -1.86 -7.48
CA ARG A 91 -21.34 -0.92 -8.60
C ARG A 91 -20.17 0.05 -8.46
N ALA A 92 -19.94 0.61 -7.27
CA ALA A 92 -18.86 1.57 -7.02
C ALA A 92 -17.48 0.96 -7.27
N ILE A 93 -17.26 -0.26 -6.76
CA ILE A 93 -16.02 -1.02 -7.00
C ILE A 93 -15.85 -1.31 -8.50
N SER A 94 -16.89 -1.82 -9.17
CA SER A 94 -16.79 -2.21 -10.57
C SER A 94 -16.50 -1.03 -11.51
N THR A 95 -17.06 0.14 -11.21
CA THR A 95 -16.99 1.34 -12.05
C THR A 95 -15.70 2.15 -11.84
N ARG A 96 -15.00 1.98 -10.71
CA ARG A 96 -13.73 2.68 -10.41
C ARG A 96 -12.61 2.35 -11.42
N SER A 97 -12.65 1.17 -12.03
CA SER A 97 -11.69 0.73 -13.03
C SER A 97 -11.60 1.67 -14.26
N GLY A 98 -12.69 2.33 -14.64
CA GLY A 98 -12.73 3.25 -15.77
C GLY A 98 -11.90 4.52 -15.56
N PRO A 99 -12.20 5.34 -14.54
CA PRO A 99 -11.40 6.50 -14.18
C PRO A 99 -9.94 6.16 -13.87
N ALA A 100 -9.68 5.07 -13.13
CA ALA A 100 -8.32 4.61 -12.81
C ALA A 100 -7.51 4.29 -14.08
N GLY A 101 -8.12 3.56 -15.03
CA GLY A 101 -7.50 3.27 -16.31
C GLY A 101 -7.19 4.53 -17.13
N ALA A 102 -8.10 5.51 -17.14
CA ALA A 102 -7.89 6.78 -17.83
C ALA A 102 -6.74 7.60 -17.21
N ALA A 103 -6.65 7.65 -15.87
CA ALA A 103 -5.57 8.29 -15.14
C ALA A 103 -4.21 7.61 -15.40
N ALA A 104 -4.18 6.26 -15.39
CA ALA A 104 -2.98 5.48 -15.69
C ALA A 104 -2.47 5.72 -17.13
N VAL A 105 -3.38 5.78 -18.12
CA VAL A 105 -3.01 6.09 -19.51
C VAL A 105 -2.40 7.49 -19.62
N TRP A 106 -2.97 8.49 -18.95
CA TRP A 106 -2.41 9.84 -18.91
C TRP A 106 -1.02 9.85 -18.28
N CYS A 107 -0.84 9.20 -17.12
CA CYS A 107 0.46 9.11 -16.46
C CYS A 107 1.50 8.42 -17.35
N GLY A 108 1.14 7.31 -17.99
CA GLY A 108 2.00 6.61 -18.93
C GLY A 108 2.37 7.46 -20.15
N TYR A 109 1.42 8.24 -20.69
CA TYR A 109 1.69 9.16 -21.80
C TYR A 109 2.61 10.31 -21.37
N ARG A 110 2.35 10.96 -20.25
CA ARG A 110 3.19 12.04 -19.71
C ARG A 110 4.60 11.54 -19.44
N ASN A 111 4.75 10.38 -18.80
CA ASN A 111 6.05 9.78 -18.54
C ASN A 111 6.78 9.45 -19.84
N ARG A 112 6.08 8.93 -20.85
CA ARG A 112 6.66 8.70 -22.18
C ARG A 112 7.17 10.00 -22.81
N ILE A 113 6.38 11.07 -22.81
CA ILE A 113 6.79 12.37 -23.37
C ILE A 113 7.98 12.94 -22.59
N ARG A 114 7.94 12.93 -21.25
CA ARG A 114 9.06 13.36 -20.39
C ARG A 114 10.32 12.53 -20.62
N SER A 115 10.18 11.23 -20.89
CA SER A 115 11.32 10.34 -21.21
C SER A 115 11.83 10.48 -22.64
N SER A 116 11.01 10.98 -23.57
CA SER A 116 11.36 11.11 -24.99
C SER A 116 12.35 12.25 -25.28
N MET A 117 12.41 13.25 -24.39
CA MET A 117 13.40 14.31 -24.45
C MET A 117 14.49 14.02 -23.43
N MET A 118 15.59 13.40 -23.89
CA MET A 118 16.80 13.19 -23.07
C MET A 118 17.81 14.32 -23.23
N GLY A 119 17.33 15.54 -23.44
CA GLY A 119 18.17 16.74 -23.57
C GLY A 119 18.38 17.41 -22.21
N ARG A 120 19.60 17.89 -21.97
CA ARG A 120 19.88 18.89 -20.93
C ARG A 120 20.16 20.22 -21.62
N ASP A 121 19.71 21.31 -21.01
CA ASP A 121 20.05 22.64 -21.51
C ASP A 121 21.58 22.79 -21.48
N PRO A 122 22.25 23.16 -22.59
CA PRO A 122 23.70 23.19 -22.65
C PRO A 122 24.33 24.33 -21.83
N VAL A 123 23.54 25.33 -21.44
CA VAL A 123 23.97 26.49 -20.66
C VAL A 123 23.69 26.30 -19.17
N THR A 124 22.50 25.83 -18.81
CA THR A 124 22.13 25.64 -17.39
C THR A 124 22.39 24.23 -16.88
N GLY A 125 22.46 23.25 -17.77
CA GLY A 125 22.57 21.83 -17.44
C GLY A 125 21.28 21.19 -16.95
N GLU A 126 20.21 21.98 -16.79
CA GLU A 126 18.91 21.49 -16.32
C GLU A 126 18.33 20.48 -17.30
N ARG A 127 17.67 19.44 -16.76
CA ARG A 127 16.99 18.45 -17.59
C ARG A 127 15.83 19.12 -18.31
N MET A 128 15.86 19.10 -19.64
CA MET A 128 14.75 19.58 -20.43
C MET A 128 13.68 18.50 -20.46
N TYR A 129 12.54 18.78 -19.84
CA TYR A 129 11.38 17.93 -19.96
C TYR A 129 10.49 18.47 -21.09
N ALA A 130 10.14 17.58 -22.01
CA ALA A 130 8.94 17.81 -22.79
C ALA A 130 7.74 17.56 -21.85
N GLU A 131 6.90 18.58 -21.67
CA GLU A 131 5.55 18.38 -21.13
C GLU A 131 4.58 18.12 -22.29
N PRO A 132 3.56 17.28 -22.10
CA PRO A 132 2.49 17.13 -23.07
C PRO A 132 1.88 18.47 -23.47
N GLY A 133 1.55 18.60 -24.75
CA GLY A 133 0.92 19.79 -25.30
C GLY A 133 -0.38 20.11 -24.55
N ARG A 134 -0.77 21.40 -24.56
CA ARG A 134 -2.02 21.85 -23.92
C ARG A 134 -3.24 21.06 -24.42
N ALA A 135 -3.29 20.79 -25.73
CA ALA A 135 -4.36 20.01 -26.36
C ALA A 135 -4.44 18.57 -25.81
N ASP A 136 -3.30 17.92 -25.56
CA ASP A 136 -3.27 16.58 -24.98
C ASP A 136 -3.71 16.60 -23.52
N ARG A 137 -3.23 17.57 -22.73
CA ARG A 137 -3.66 17.77 -21.33
C ARG A 137 -5.17 17.94 -21.23
N GLU A 138 -5.74 18.85 -22.02
CA GLU A 138 -7.18 19.10 -22.06
C GLU A 138 -7.97 17.85 -22.50
N ARG A 139 -7.45 17.10 -23.49
CA ARG A 139 -8.07 15.85 -23.97
C ARG A 139 -8.12 14.78 -22.89
N TYR A 140 -7.02 14.53 -22.19
CA TYR A 140 -6.98 13.51 -21.13
C TYR A 140 -7.79 13.94 -19.90
N ALA A 141 -7.74 15.22 -19.51
CA ALA A 141 -8.59 15.75 -18.46
C ALA A 141 -10.09 15.59 -18.78
N ALA A 142 -10.50 15.89 -20.02
CA ALA A 142 -11.86 15.67 -20.47
C ALA A 142 -12.26 14.18 -20.47
N THR A 143 -11.32 13.27 -20.77
CA THR A 143 -11.56 11.83 -20.73
C THR A 143 -11.79 11.35 -19.29
N ILE A 144 -10.94 11.75 -18.35
CA ILE A 144 -11.08 11.39 -16.93
C ILE A 144 -12.39 11.96 -16.35
N LEU A 145 -12.68 13.24 -16.61
CA LEU A 145 -13.95 13.86 -16.20
C LEU A 145 -15.17 13.14 -16.81
N GLY A 146 -15.07 12.73 -18.07
CA GLY A 146 -16.11 11.92 -18.72
C GLY A 146 -16.35 10.58 -18.01
N GLN A 147 -15.29 9.88 -17.61
CA GLN A 147 -15.40 8.64 -16.85
C GLN A 147 -15.99 8.87 -15.46
N LEU A 148 -15.52 9.89 -14.73
CA LEU A 148 -16.05 10.23 -13.40
C LEU A 148 -17.55 10.60 -13.44
N ASN A 149 -17.97 11.34 -14.46
CA ASN A 149 -19.39 11.65 -14.67
C ASN A 149 -20.21 10.39 -15.03
N ALA A 150 -19.64 9.44 -15.77
CA ALA A 150 -20.29 8.16 -16.04
C ALA A 150 -20.47 7.34 -14.76
N VAL A 151 -19.43 7.28 -13.89
CA VAL A 151 -19.53 6.65 -12.56
C VAL A 151 -20.64 7.29 -11.74
N ARG A 152 -20.69 8.62 -11.69
CA ARG A 152 -21.77 9.34 -10.98
C ARG A 152 -23.14 8.96 -11.52
N GLY A 153 -23.33 8.96 -12.84
CA GLY A 153 -24.60 8.61 -13.47
C GLY A 153 -25.08 7.18 -13.19
N GLU A 154 -24.16 6.24 -12.93
CA GLU A 154 -24.50 4.87 -12.53
C GLU A 154 -24.78 4.73 -11.02
N LEU A 155 -24.11 5.51 -10.17
CA LEU A 155 -24.18 5.38 -8.71
C LEU A 155 -25.25 6.25 -8.05
N GLU A 156 -25.57 7.41 -8.60
CA GLU A 156 -26.55 8.34 -8.04
C GLU A 156 -27.92 7.66 -7.85
N PRO A 157 -28.49 6.92 -8.82
CA PRO A 157 -29.77 6.21 -8.62
C PRO A 157 -29.73 5.12 -7.55
N LEU A 158 -28.57 4.48 -7.34
CA LEU A 158 -28.40 3.45 -6.31
C LEU A 158 -28.27 4.08 -4.92
N THR A 159 -27.61 5.23 -4.85
CA THR A 159 -27.49 6.04 -3.62
C THR A 159 -28.87 6.54 -3.20
N ASP A 160 -29.66 7.07 -4.13
CA ASP A 160 -31.05 7.48 -3.90
C ASP A 160 -31.92 6.33 -3.38
N ASP A 161 -31.76 5.12 -3.92
CA ASP A 161 -32.50 3.94 -3.46
C ASP A 161 -32.11 3.52 -2.02
N VAL A 162 -30.82 3.58 -1.68
CA VAL A 162 -30.34 3.37 -0.30
C VAL A 162 -30.97 4.40 0.64
N GLN A 163 -30.97 5.68 0.27
CA GLN A 163 -31.56 6.75 1.07
C GLN A 163 -33.08 6.58 1.25
N ALA A 164 -33.81 6.22 0.20
CA ALA A 164 -35.25 5.99 0.24
C ALA A 164 -35.62 4.81 1.18
N LYS A 165 -34.89 3.70 1.10
CA LYS A 165 -35.11 2.54 1.98
C LYS A 165 -34.71 2.83 3.43
N THR A 166 -33.65 3.60 3.63
CA THR A 166 -33.23 4.06 4.97
C THR A 166 -34.25 5.00 5.60
N ALA A 167 -34.85 5.90 4.81
CA ALA A 167 -35.96 6.75 5.27
C ALA A 167 -37.19 5.92 5.68
N THR A 168 -37.46 4.81 4.99
CA THR A 168 -38.53 3.87 5.35
C THR A 168 -38.27 3.24 6.72
N ALA A 169 -37.03 2.80 6.99
CA ALA A 169 -36.65 2.28 8.31
C ALA A 169 -36.82 3.34 9.42
N ARG A 170 -36.39 4.58 9.17
CA ARG A 170 -36.57 5.70 10.11
C ARG A 170 -38.03 5.97 10.45
N HIS A 171 -38.93 5.80 9.49
CA HIS A 171 -40.36 5.97 9.69
C HIS A 171 -40.98 4.84 10.52
N ILE A 172 -40.50 3.60 10.34
CA ILE A 172 -40.98 2.42 11.07
C ILE A 172 -40.52 2.44 12.53
N ASN A 173 -39.27 2.85 12.79
CA ASN A 173 -38.74 2.96 14.13
C ASN A 173 -37.93 4.26 14.30
N THR A 174 -38.51 5.23 15.01
CA THR A 174 -37.85 6.53 15.24
C THR A 174 -36.60 6.41 16.10
N ALA A 175 -36.47 5.35 16.91
CA ALA A 175 -35.28 5.11 17.72
C ALA A 175 -34.05 4.75 16.86
N THR A 176 -34.23 4.31 15.60
CA THR A 176 -33.10 3.99 14.72
C THR A 176 -32.52 5.19 13.99
N ALA A 177 -33.02 6.41 14.25
CA ALA A 177 -32.61 7.63 13.55
C ALA A 177 -31.08 7.84 13.47
N PRO A 178 -30.28 7.63 14.53
CA PRO A 178 -28.82 7.82 14.46
C PRO A 178 -28.14 6.91 13.42
N TRP A 179 -28.55 5.65 13.32
CA TRP A 179 -28.00 4.72 12.33
C TRP A 179 -28.54 4.99 10.92
N CYS A 180 -29.77 5.48 10.78
CA CYS A 180 -30.30 5.94 9.50
C CYS A 180 -29.52 7.15 8.96
N ASP A 181 -29.19 8.10 9.82
CA ASP A 181 -28.38 9.27 9.47
C ASP A 181 -26.95 8.84 9.08
N TRP A 182 -26.40 7.84 9.78
CA TRP A 182 -25.11 7.24 9.43
C TRP A 182 -25.10 6.60 8.03
N VAL A 183 -26.06 5.72 7.73
CA VAL A 183 -26.17 5.07 6.41
C VAL A 183 -26.32 6.12 5.29
N THR A 184 -27.11 7.16 5.52
CA THR A 184 -27.32 8.24 4.54
C THR A 184 -26.02 8.96 4.23
N ARG A 185 -25.27 9.37 5.28
CA ARG A 185 -23.96 10.01 5.15
C ARG A 185 -22.94 9.11 4.44
N SER A 186 -22.88 7.82 4.81
CA SER A 186 -21.94 6.87 4.21
C SER A 186 -22.26 6.59 2.74
N ALA A 187 -23.53 6.65 2.33
CA ALA A 187 -23.93 6.51 0.93
C ALA A 187 -23.52 7.73 0.10
N GLU A 188 -23.64 8.94 0.66
CA GLU A 188 -23.14 10.17 0.03
C GLU A 188 -21.61 10.18 -0.10
N GLU A 189 -20.90 9.71 0.93
CA GLU A 189 -19.43 9.59 0.89
C GLU A 189 -18.97 8.55 -0.14
N LEU A 190 -19.69 7.43 -0.29
CA LEU A 190 -19.41 6.45 -1.35
C LEU A 190 -19.54 7.10 -2.74
N LEU A 191 -20.60 7.88 -2.98
CA LEU A 191 -20.79 8.60 -4.24
C LEU A 191 -19.69 9.65 -4.47
N ALA A 192 -19.32 10.38 -3.42
CA ALA A 192 -18.25 11.37 -3.48
C ALA A 192 -16.90 10.72 -3.80
N ALA A 193 -16.51 9.68 -3.06
CA ALA A 193 -15.26 8.95 -3.24
C ALA A 193 -15.17 8.29 -4.62
N ALA A 194 -16.25 7.68 -5.10
CA ALA A 194 -16.28 7.02 -6.40
C ALA A 194 -16.25 8.00 -7.58
N SER A 195 -16.94 9.15 -7.46
CA SER A 195 -17.08 10.14 -8.54
C SER A 195 -16.09 11.31 -8.48
N HIS A 196 -15.24 11.35 -7.47
CA HIS A 196 -14.16 12.32 -7.34
C HIS A 196 -12.79 11.66 -7.49
N TRP A 197 -11.83 12.45 -7.96
CA TRP A 197 -10.42 12.09 -8.00
C TRP A 197 -9.65 13.25 -7.39
N PRO A 198 -8.74 13.02 -6.43
CA PRO A 198 -7.92 14.11 -5.88
C PRO A 198 -7.10 14.74 -7.01
N TRP A 199 -7.19 16.06 -7.16
CA TRP A 199 -6.49 16.81 -8.22
C TRP A 199 -5.31 17.58 -7.64
N GLU A 200 -4.10 17.09 -7.90
CA GLU A 200 -2.98 17.74 -8.59
C GLU A 200 -1.98 16.63 -8.96
N PRO A 201 -1.19 16.74 -10.06
CA PRO A 201 -0.23 15.71 -10.41
C PRO A 201 0.76 15.45 -9.26
N PRO A 202 1.06 14.18 -8.89
CA PRO A 202 0.68 12.93 -9.56
C PRO A 202 -0.74 12.45 -9.20
N TYR A 203 -1.50 12.00 -10.21
CA TYR A 203 -2.88 11.51 -10.09
C TYR A 203 -2.95 10.12 -9.45
N GLU A 204 -2.52 10.01 -8.20
CA GLU A 204 -2.61 8.76 -7.43
C GLU A 204 -4.02 8.58 -6.88
N ASP A 205 -4.52 7.35 -6.92
CA ASP A 205 -5.79 7.02 -6.26
C ASP A 205 -5.53 6.95 -4.75
N ASN A 206 -6.49 7.38 -3.95
CA ASN A 206 -6.44 7.25 -2.51
C ASN A 206 -7.33 6.08 -2.05
N GLU A 207 -7.09 5.57 -0.84
CA GLU A 207 -7.88 4.46 -0.29
C GLU A 207 -9.33 4.86 0.09
N ARG A 208 -9.71 6.12 -0.14
CA ARG A 208 -10.99 6.73 0.24
C ARG A 208 -12.20 5.95 -0.26
N LEU A 209 -12.14 5.33 -1.44
CA LEU A 209 -13.24 4.48 -1.93
C LEU A 209 -13.40 3.21 -1.07
N ASN A 210 -12.30 2.56 -0.72
CA ASN A 210 -12.32 1.34 0.09
C ASN A 210 -12.83 1.64 1.50
N GLU A 211 -12.41 2.77 2.06
CA GLU A 211 -12.90 3.28 3.35
C GLU A 211 -14.41 3.56 3.31
N ALA A 212 -14.89 4.29 2.28
CA ALA A 212 -16.31 4.58 2.12
C ALA A 212 -17.16 3.31 1.94
N VAL A 213 -16.64 2.30 1.24
CA VAL A 213 -17.27 0.97 1.12
C VAL A 213 -17.36 0.27 2.48
N ALA A 214 -16.27 0.26 3.25
CA ALA A 214 -16.25 -0.37 4.56
C ALA A 214 -17.23 0.31 5.53
N GLU A 215 -17.23 1.64 5.53
CA GLU A 215 -18.10 2.48 6.37
C GLU A 215 -19.59 2.30 6.01
N LEU A 216 -19.94 2.24 4.72
CA LEU A 216 -21.32 1.99 4.31
C LEU A 216 -21.80 0.59 4.74
N ARG A 217 -20.97 -0.44 4.61
CA ARG A 217 -21.31 -1.80 5.08
C ARG A 217 -21.45 -1.88 6.60
N ALA A 218 -20.57 -1.19 7.33
CA ALA A 218 -20.63 -1.11 8.79
C ALA A 218 -21.92 -0.43 9.25
N SER A 219 -22.25 0.72 8.66
CA SER A 219 -23.48 1.46 8.97
C SER A 219 -24.76 0.66 8.67
N ALA A 220 -24.81 -0.05 7.54
CA ALA A 220 -25.93 -0.89 7.17
C ALA A 220 -26.10 -2.08 8.12
N SER A 221 -25.00 -2.70 8.55
CA SER A 221 -24.99 -3.81 9.51
C SER A 221 -25.48 -3.35 10.89
N ALA A 222 -25.04 -2.18 11.35
CA ALA A 222 -25.48 -1.58 12.60
C ALA A 222 -26.96 -1.20 12.56
N LEU A 223 -27.45 -0.60 11.47
CA LEU A 223 -28.87 -0.31 11.29
C LEU A 223 -29.72 -1.60 11.28
N ALA A 224 -29.26 -2.64 10.59
CA ALA A 224 -29.95 -3.93 10.57
C ALA A 224 -30.04 -4.55 11.97
N ALA A 225 -28.98 -4.45 12.78
CA ALA A 225 -28.98 -4.89 14.18
C ALA A 225 -29.96 -4.07 15.04
N ALA A 226 -29.95 -2.73 14.91
CA ALA A 226 -30.90 -1.87 15.61
C ALA A 226 -32.36 -2.22 15.27
N LEU A 227 -32.66 -2.51 14.00
CA LEU A 227 -33.99 -2.91 13.54
C LEU A 227 -34.42 -4.30 14.03
N ARG A 228 -33.47 -5.18 14.38
CA ARG A 228 -33.74 -6.46 15.05
C ARG A 228 -33.95 -6.32 16.57
N GLY A 229 -33.80 -5.11 17.12
CA GLY A 229 -33.83 -4.88 18.56
C GLY A 229 -32.55 -5.29 19.29
N GLU A 230 -31.46 -5.51 18.55
CA GLU A 230 -30.13 -5.72 19.13
C GLU A 230 -29.55 -4.37 19.61
N ASN A 231 -28.48 -4.41 20.39
CA ASN A 231 -27.76 -3.21 20.84
C ASN A 231 -26.47 -3.05 20.02
N PRO A 232 -26.53 -2.49 18.79
CA PRO A 232 -25.34 -2.27 17.98
C PRO A 232 -24.48 -1.14 18.54
N ASP A 233 -23.26 -1.07 18.04
CA ASP A 233 -22.36 0.04 18.34
C ASP A 233 -23.01 1.39 17.99
N PRO A 234 -22.76 2.44 18.80
CA PRO A 234 -23.31 3.76 18.56
C PRO A 234 -22.81 4.31 17.21
N ALA A 235 -23.68 5.03 16.50
CA ALA A 235 -23.30 5.68 15.26
C ALA A 235 -22.12 6.64 15.51
N PRO A 236 -20.99 6.50 14.78
CA PRO A 236 -19.83 7.36 14.96
C PRO A 236 -20.17 8.80 14.56
N GLU A 237 -19.63 9.76 15.31
CA GLU A 237 -19.63 11.16 14.91
C GLU A 237 -18.91 11.31 13.56
N PRO A 238 -19.30 12.28 12.70
CA PRO A 238 -18.65 12.47 11.41
C PRO A 238 -17.14 12.60 11.60
N PRO A 239 -16.33 11.75 10.96
CA PRO A 239 -14.89 11.85 11.12
C PRO A 239 -14.41 13.20 10.59
N ALA A 240 -13.51 13.84 11.32
CA ALA A 240 -12.65 14.87 10.73
C ALA A 240 -11.80 14.20 9.64
N GLU A 241 -11.53 14.87 8.53
CA GLU A 241 -10.63 14.35 7.50
C GLU A 241 -9.36 13.80 8.15
N ASP A 242 -9.11 12.50 8.00
CA ASP A 242 -7.89 11.89 8.51
C ASP A 242 -6.71 12.57 7.83
N ALA A 243 -5.89 13.24 8.63
CA ALA A 243 -4.66 13.83 8.13
C ALA A 243 -3.81 12.71 7.52
N PRO A 244 -3.19 12.94 6.35
CA PRO A 244 -2.33 11.94 5.73
C PRO A 244 -1.26 11.48 6.72
N ASP A 245 -0.90 10.18 6.68
CA ASP A 245 0.12 9.62 7.59
C ASP A 245 1.35 10.53 7.59
N PRO A 246 1.67 11.18 8.73
CA PRO A 246 2.76 12.14 8.79
C PRO A 246 4.10 11.49 8.42
N THR A 247 4.24 10.17 8.60
CA THR A 247 5.45 9.41 8.24
C THR A 247 5.58 9.26 6.73
N ALA A 248 4.51 8.87 6.04
CA ALA A 248 4.49 8.74 4.58
C ALA A 248 4.69 10.10 3.89
N VAL A 249 4.05 11.16 4.41
CA VAL A 249 4.23 12.53 3.90
C VAL A 249 5.68 12.99 4.10
N ALA A 250 6.23 12.83 5.31
CA ALA A 250 7.61 13.21 5.59
C ALA A 250 8.62 12.44 4.73
N PHE A 251 8.36 11.16 4.44
CA PHE A 251 9.20 10.37 3.54
C PHE A 251 9.18 10.88 2.11
N GLU A 252 7.99 11.13 1.53
CA GLU A 252 7.89 11.65 0.17
C GLU A 252 8.44 13.08 0.05
N GLU A 253 8.26 13.92 1.06
CA GLU A 253 8.90 15.25 1.13
C GLU A 253 10.43 15.15 1.17
N ALA A 254 10.99 14.28 2.03
CA ALA A 254 12.43 14.06 2.13
C ALA A 254 13.02 13.51 0.82
N LYS A 255 12.32 12.58 0.17
CA LYS A 255 12.69 12.02 -1.13
C LYS A 255 12.65 13.09 -2.22
N ALA A 256 11.62 13.94 -2.26
CA ALA A 256 11.52 15.05 -3.20
C ALA A 256 12.68 16.04 -3.02
N GLN A 257 13.00 16.41 -1.78
CA GLN A 257 14.12 17.30 -1.45
C GLN A 257 15.47 16.70 -1.85
N HIS A 258 15.66 15.40 -1.61
CA HIS A 258 16.88 14.69 -2.02
C HIS A 258 17.03 14.69 -3.54
N LEU A 259 15.96 14.37 -4.28
CA LEU A 259 15.96 14.38 -5.75
C LEU A 259 16.23 15.77 -6.33
N GLU A 260 15.65 16.82 -5.75
CA GLU A 260 15.92 18.21 -6.14
C GLU A 260 17.40 18.57 -5.94
N THR A 261 17.97 18.17 -4.80
CA THR A 261 19.39 18.36 -4.48
C THR A 261 20.28 17.67 -5.51
N LEU A 262 20.02 16.39 -5.80
CA LEU A 262 20.75 15.66 -6.84
C LEU A 262 20.59 16.28 -8.23
N GLU A 263 19.41 16.75 -8.61
CA GLU A 263 19.19 17.32 -9.93
C GLU A 263 19.96 18.63 -10.12
N ARG A 264 20.05 19.46 -9.08
CA ARG A 264 20.90 20.66 -9.06
C ARG A 264 22.38 20.31 -9.20
N GLY A 265 22.85 19.27 -8.49
CA GLY A 265 24.20 18.73 -8.65
C GLY A 265 24.49 18.24 -10.07
N ARG A 266 23.57 17.45 -10.65
CA ARG A 266 23.67 16.94 -12.03
C ARG A 266 23.68 18.07 -13.06
N ALA A 267 22.83 19.07 -12.89
CA ALA A 267 22.79 20.23 -13.78
C ALA A 267 24.13 20.98 -13.77
N HIS A 268 24.66 21.26 -12.57
CA HIS A 268 25.95 21.92 -12.44
C HIS A 268 27.10 21.11 -13.04
N ALA A 269 27.14 19.80 -12.78
CA ALA A 269 28.18 18.90 -13.30
C ALA A 269 28.06 18.63 -14.82
N HIS A 270 26.86 18.77 -15.40
CA HIS A 270 26.66 18.60 -16.84
C HIS A 270 27.36 19.69 -17.65
N VAL A 271 27.31 20.94 -17.18
CA VAL A 271 27.98 22.06 -17.84
C VAL A 271 29.47 21.98 -17.52
N THR A 272 30.23 21.40 -18.45
CA THR A 272 31.67 21.10 -18.27
C THR A 272 32.54 22.33 -18.01
N THR A 273 32.06 23.54 -18.30
CA THR A 273 32.76 24.81 -18.06
C THR A 273 32.48 25.44 -16.71
N ASN A 274 31.54 24.90 -15.92
CA ASN A 274 31.20 25.49 -14.63
C ASN A 274 32.38 25.42 -13.65
N PRO A 275 32.66 26.49 -12.89
CA PRO A 275 33.69 26.44 -11.87
C PRO A 275 33.32 25.42 -10.79
N TYR A 276 34.34 24.89 -10.11
CA TYR A 276 34.15 24.05 -8.95
C TYR A 276 33.35 24.81 -7.87
N SER A 277 32.35 24.13 -7.30
CA SER A 277 31.54 24.65 -6.21
C SER A 277 31.68 23.74 -5.00
N GLN A 278 32.55 24.11 -4.08
CA GLN A 278 32.78 23.36 -2.84
C GLN A 278 31.49 23.21 -2.02
N ALA A 279 30.70 24.27 -1.92
CA ALA A 279 29.43 24.25 -1.17
C ALA A 279 28.44 23.23 -1.74
N LEU A 280 28.24 23.24 -3.07
CA LEU A 280 27.33 22.30 -3.71
C LEU A 280 27.85 20.85 -3.60
N ARG A 281 29.15 20.63 -3.76
CA ARG A 281 29.74 19.30 -3.57
C ARG A 281 29.51 18.80 -2.15
N THR A 282 29.78 19.63 -1.14
CA THR A 282 29.60 19.29 0.29
C THR A 282 28.15 18.91 0.57
N GLU A 283 27.21 19.69 0.05
CA GLU A 283 25.77 19.42 0.21
C GLU A 283 25.35 18.08 -0.41
N ILE A 284 25.85 17.73 -1.60
CA ILE A 284 25.58 16.42 -2.23
C ILE A 284 26.25 15.28 -1.43
N ALA A 285 27.47 15.50 -0.93
CA ALA A 285 28.18 14.54 -0.11
C ALA A 285 27.46 14.28 1.24
N ASP A 286 26.86 15.32 1.84
CA ASP A 286 25.99 15.19 3.00
C ASP A 286 24.69 14.44 2.66
N ALA A 287 24.06 14.78 1.52
CA ALA A 287 22.85 14.13 1.05
C ALA A 287 23.04 12.63 0.75
N THR A 288 24.26 12.22 0.40
CA THR A 288 24.65 10.81 0.23
C THR A 288 24.45 10.01 1.53
N GLY A 289 24.67 10.63 2.70
CA GLY A 289 24.44 10.00 4.00
C GLY A 289 22.97 9.68 4.27
N ASN A 290 22.05 10.52 3.78
CA ASN A 290 20.61 10.35 3.99
C ASN A 290 20.02 9.13 3.27
N VAL A 291 20.75 8.55 2.32
CA VAL A 291 20.29 7.44 1.46
C VAL A 291 21.08 6.15 1.67
N VAL A 292 21.89 6.07 2.73
CA VAL A 292 22.67 4.85 3.05
C VAL A 292 21.81 3.63 3.34
N SER A 293 20.58 3.84 3.84
CA SER A 293 19.63 2.77 4.13
C SER A 293 18.80 2.36 2.91
N ILE A 294 19.00 2.98 1.74
CA ILE A 294 18.30 2.63 0.51
C ILE A 294 19.00 1.44 -0.14
N TRP A 295 18.22 0.39 -0.44
CA TRP A 295 18.74 -0.83 -1.04
C TRP A 295 19.35 -0.57 -2.42
N PRO A 296 20.48 -1.19 -2.79
CA PRO A 296 21.13 -1.02 -4.08
C PRO A 296 20.42 -1.76 -5.24
N VAL A 297 19.10 -1.63 -5.37
CA VAL A 297 18.28 -2.22 -6.44
C VAL A 297 18.02 -1.25 -7.59
N TRP A 298 17.60 -1.79 -8.74
CA TRP A 298 17.43 -1.01 -9.97
C TRP A 298 16.37 0.09 -9.87
N HIS A 299 15.25 -0.17 -9.20
CA HIS A 299 14.15 0.81 -9.16
C HIS A 299 14.49 2.12 -8.43
N VAL A 300 15.35 2.06 -7.43
CA VAL A 300 15.77 3.23 -6.64
C VAL A 300 17.07 3.83 -7.16
N HIS A 301 17.53 3.39 -8.35
CA HIS A 301 18.80 3.82 -8.93
C HIS A 301 18.91 5.34 -9.07
N GLU A 302 17.80 6.06 -9.24
CA GLU A 302 17.83 7.53 -9.42
C GLU A 302 18.26 8.32 -8.18
N TYR A 303 18.20 7.73 -6.98
CA TYR A 303 18.45 8.45 -5.71
C TYR A 303 19.17 7.62 -4.63
N ARG A 304 19.77 6.49 -5.00
CA ARG A 304 20.54 5.65 -4.06
C ARG A 304 21.97 6.16 -3.84
N LEU A 305 22.64 5.54 -2.87
CA LEU A 305 23.97 5.92 -2.35
C LEU A 305 25.03 6.17 -3.43
N ASP A 306 25.28 5.21 -4.32
CA ASP A 306 26.28 5.32 -5.41
C ASP A 306 25.93 6.42 -6.41
N THR A 307 24.64 6.63 -6.69
CA THR A 307 24.18 7.72 -7.58
C THR A 307 24.45 9.09 -6.98
N ALA A 308 24.20 9.27 -5.67
CA ALA A 308 24.51 10.52 -4.98
C ALA A 308 26.03 10.77 -4.94
N ALA A 309 26.81 9.72 -4.64
CA ALA A 309 28.27 9.78 -4.64
C ALA A 309 28.85 10.12 -6.03
N LEU A 310 28.29 9.56 -7.10
CA LEU A 310 28.68 9.84 -8.48
C LEU A 310 28.44 11.31 -8.84
N VAL A 311 27.33 11.90 -8.40
CA VAL A 311 27.07 13.34 -8.59
C VAL A 311 28.08 14.19 -7.81
N ALA A 312 28.41 13.83 -6.57
CA ALA A 312 29.43 14.53 -5.78
C ALA A 312 30.81 14.48 -6.46
N ALA A 313 31.21 13.32 -6.97
CA ALA A 313 32.46 13.13 -7.69
C ALA A 313 32.51 13.98 -8.97
N ALA A 314 31.45 13.94 -9.79
CA ALA A 314 31.38 14.68 -11.05
C ALA A 314 31.51 16.21 -10.87
N LEU A 315 31.11 16.75 -9.71
CA LEU A 315 31.29 18.17 -9.38
C LEU A 315 32.76 18.57 -9.21
N THR A 316 33.67 17.62 -8.96
CA THR A 316 35.11 17.89 -8.76
C THR A 316 35.91 18.02 -10.06
N ARG A 317 35.29 17.83 -11.23
CA ARG A 317 35.97 17.86 -12.53
C ARG A 317 36.89 19.06 -12.74
N ASN A 318 36.41 20.25 -12.35
CA ASN A 318 37.11 21.53 -12.50
C ASN A 318 37.76 22.01 -11.19
N ALA A 319 37.85 21.17 -10.17
CA ALA A 319 38.55 21.48 -8.93
C ALA A 319 40.07 21.48 -9.15
N THR A 320 40.78 22.28 -8.37
CA THR A 320 42.23 22.21 -8.23
C THR A 320 42.64 20.97 -7.43
N ASP A 321 43.91 20.58 -7.51
CA ASP A 321 44.42 19.41 -6.80
C ASP A 321 44.30 19.59 -5.27
N ASP A 322 44.56 20.80 -4.75
CA ASP A 322 44.40 21.12 -3.32
C ASP A 322 42.93 20.98 -2.85
N GLU A 323 41.98 21.39 -3.69
CA GLU A 323 40.54 21.22 -3.40
C GLU A 323 40.13 19.75 -3.40
N ILE A 324 40.69 18.93 -4.29
CA ILE A 324 40.45 17.49 -4.31
C ILE A 324 41.06 16.82 -3.07
N VAL A 325 42.26 17.23 -2.65
CA VAL A 325 42.88 16.73 -1.41
C VAL A 325 42.01 17.06 -0.18
N ALA A 326 41.43 18.25 -0.13
CA ALA A 326 40.47 18.62 0.90
C ALA A 326 39.21 17.74 0.83
N ALA A 327 38.68 17.51 -0.36
CA ALA A 327 37.53 16.66 -0.62
C ALA A 327 37.74 15.20 -0.19
N ILE A 328 38.95 14.65 -0.40
CA ILE A 328 39.37 13.32 0.08
C ILE A 328 39.33 13.27 1.60
N THR A 329 39.93 14.26 2.25
CA THR A 329 40.03 14.32 3.71
C THR A 329 38.64 14.41 4.35
N GLU A 330 37.75 15.22 3.76
CA GLU A 330 36.38 15.36 4.21
C GLU A 330 35.60 14.04 4.06
N ASP A 331 35.69 13.39 2.91
CA ASP A 331 34.96 12.14 2.65
C ASP A 331 35.46 10.97 3.49
N GLN A 332 36.77 10.91 3.73
CA GLN A 332 37.38 9.91 4.61
C GLN A 332 36.80 9.97 6.03
N ALA A 333 36.48 11.17 6.52
CA ALA A 333 35.91 11.37 7.85
C ALA A 333 34.41 11.02 7.94
N ARG A 334 33.72 10.77 6.81
CA ARG A 334 32.27 10.51 6.81
C ARG A 334 31.93 9.16 7.41
N ARG A 335 30.78 9.11 8.08
CA ARG A 335 30.19 7.89 8.65
C ARG A 335 28.70 7.83 8.28
N PRO A 336 28.11 6.62 8.14
CA PRO A 336 28.75 5.30 8.24
C PRO A 336 29.78 5.05 7.12
N LEU A 337 30.65 4.04 7.29
CA LEU A 337 31.79 3.79 6.41
C LEU A 337 31.38 3.47 4.96
N ALA A 338 30.15 2.97 4.75
CA ALA A 338 29.54 2.82 3.43
C ALA A 338 29.44 4.14 2.65
N VAL A 339 29.15 5.26 3.33
CA VAL A 339 29.07 6.59 2.72
C VAL A 339 30.46 7.05 2.26
N ALA A 340 31.46 6.95 3.14
CA ALA A 340 32.84 7.26 2.80
C ALA A 340 33.34 6.40 1.64
N THR A 341 32.99 5.12 1.64
CA THR A 341 33.35 4.19 0.56
C THR A 341 32.73 4.62 -0.77
N ALA A 342 31.42 4.86 -0.83
CA ALA A 342 30.75 5.27 -2.06
C ALA A 342 31.35 6.56 -2.63
N LEU A 343 31.55 7.58 -1.77
CA LEU A 343 32.11 8.87 -2.17
C LEU A 343 33.56 8.75 -2.68
N LEU A 344 34.44 8.07 -1.94
CA LEU A 344 35.84 7.89 -2.33
C LEU A 344 35.96 7.00 -3.58
N THR A 345 35.12 5.97 -3.73
CA THR A 345 35.13 5.13 -4.93
C THR A 345 34.74 5.92 -6.19
N GLU A 346 33.68 6.72 -6.13
CA GLU A 346 33.27 7.51 -7.30
C GLU A 346 34.27 8.65 -7.57
N LEU A 347 34.85 9.25 -6.52
CA LEU A 347 35.94 10.22 -6.69
C LEU A 347 37.18 9.59 -7.34
N TRP A 348 37.55 8.37 -6.94
CA TRP A 348 38.63 7.61 -7.56
C TRP A 348 38.38 7.37 -9.05
N ARG A 349 37.13 7.05 -9.45
CA ARG A 349 36.76 6.90 -10.87
C ARG A 349 36.90 8.21 -11.63
N GLU A 350 36.34 9.32 -11.13
CA GLU A 350 36.45 10.63 -11.78
C GLU A 350 37.92 11.09 -11.92
N MET A 351 38.77 10.83 -10.91
CA MET A 351 40.20 11.16 -10.98
C MET A 351 40.94 10.33 -12.04
N ASN A 352 40.60 9.05 -12.20
CA ASN A 352 41.15 8.24 -13.29
C ASN A 352 40.66 8.72 -14.66
N ASP A 353 39.37 9.03 -14.80
CA ASP A 353 38.76 9.47 -16.06
C ASP A 353 39.32 10.83 -16.51
N THR A 354 39.68 11.70 -15.56
CA THR A 354 40.34 12.99 -15.82
C THR A 354 41.86 12.91 -15.93
N GLY A 355 42.45 11.72 -15.79
CA GLY A 355 43.90 11.49 -15.92
C GLY A 355 44.75 11.96 -14.73
N ARG A 356 44.13 12.22 -13.57
CA ARG A 356 44.81 12.63 -12.33
C ARG A 356 45.19 11.42 -11.47
N THR A 357 46.03 10.54 -12.01
CA THR A 357 46.36 9.23 -11.41
C THR A 357 46.95 9.32 -9.99
N ASP A 358 47.73 10.36 -9.68
CA ASP A 358 48.31 10.54 -8.35
C ASP A 358 47.23 10.81 -7.29
N LEU A 359 46.23 11.64 -7.61
CA LEU A 359 45.07 11.87 -6.75
C LEU A 359 44.20 10.61 -6.65
N ALA A 360 43.99 9.88 -7.75
CA ALA A 360 43.29 8.60 -7.70
C ALA A 360 43.99 7.61 -6.74
N ASN A 361 45.31 7.49 -6.79
CA ASN A 361 46.05 6.67 -5.84
C ASN A 361 45.87 7.16 -4.39
N GLN A 362 45.88 8.48 -4.16
CA GLN A 362 45.65 9.04 -2.82
C GLN A 362 44.25 8.72 -2.29
N VAL A 363 43.20 8.82 -3.12
CA VAL A 363 41.82 8.42 -2.77
C VAL A 363 41.77 6.95 -2.38
N ARG A 364 42.40 6.08 -3.18
CA ARG A 364 42.46 4.63 -2.92
C ARG A 364 43.11 4.34 -1.58
N GLU A 365 44.29 4.92 -1.31
CA GLU A 365 45.00 4.70 -0.05
C GLU A 365 44.24 5.25 1.16
N ALA A 366 43.51 6.37 1.02
CA ALA A 366 42.66 6.91 2.07
C ALA A 366 41.54 5.93 2.45
N LEU A 367 40.82 5.37 1.47
CA LEU A 367 39.77 4.39 1.74
C LEU A 367 40.34 3.08 2.32
N LEU A 368 41.43 2.56 1.75
CA LEU A 368 42.08 1.35 2.27
C LEU A 368 42.57 1.53 3.72
N THR A 369 43.05 2.73 4.06
CA THR A 369 43.44 3.04 5.44
C THR A 369 42.25 2.94 6.38
N GLU A 370 41.11 3.55 6.05
CA GLU A 370 39.90 3.46 6.87
C GLU A 370 39.37 2.02 6.99
N LEU A 371 39.31 1.27 5.90
CA LEU A 371 38.83 -0.13 5.92
C LEU A 371 39.68 -1.03 6.82
N ARG A 372 41.00 -0.80 6.86
CA ARG A 372 41.96 -1.55 7.67
C ARG A 372 41.94 -1.16 9.15
N THR A 373 41.71 0.12 9.45
CA THR A 373 41.69 0.63 10.84
C THR A 373 40.32 0.52 11.49
N HIS A 374 39.26 0.32 10.70
CA HIS A 374 37.90 0.17 11.18
C HIS A 374 37.76 -1.06 12.09
N ASP A 375 37.07 -0.88 13.21
CA ASP A 375 36.87 -1.94 14.19
C ASP A 375 35.69 -2.83 13.80
N TRP A 376 35.99 -3.87 13.03
CA TRP A 376 35.03 -4.91 12.63
C TRP A 376 34.60 -5.85 13.77
N THR A 377 35.22 -5.73 14.95
CA THR A 377 34.86 -6.52 16.13
C THR A 377 33.72 -5.88 16.94
N SER A 378 33.55 -4.57 16.79
CA SER A 378 32.52 -3.75 17.44
C SER A 378 31.18 -3.81 16.69
N GLU A 379 30.07 -3.78 17.44
CA GLU A 379 28.73 -3.63 16.88
C GLU A 379 28.54 -2.31 16.13
N GLU A 380 29.06 -1.22 16.68
CA GLU A 380 29.02 0.10 16.05
C GLU A 380 29.77 0.12 14.71
N GLY A 381 30.74 -0.79 14.54
CA GLY A 381 31.44 -0.97 13.27
C GLY A 381 30.52 -1.45 12.14
N TRP A 382 29.41 -2.11 12.46
CA TRP A 382 28.48 -2.67 11.48
C TRP A 382 27.21 -1.84 11.31
N THR A 383 26.83 -1.05 12.32
CA THR A 383 25.64 -0.19 12.28
C THR A 383 25.64 0.68 11.02
N ASP A 384 24.50 0.69 10.31
CA ASP A 384 24.25 1.40 9.04
C ASP A 384 25.14 1.01 7.84
N ASN A 385 26.16 0.17 8.02
CA ASN A 385 26.96 -0.38 6.92
C ASN A 385 26.31 -1.60 6.26
N THR A 386 25.34 -2.26 6.91
CA THR A 386 24.85 -3.58 6.47
C THR A 386 24.18 -3.58 5.09
N ILE A 387 23.46 -2.53 4.73
CA ILE A 387 22.68 -2.48 3.47
C ILE A 387 23.59 -2.32 2.25
N ASN A 388 24.60 -1.45 2.33
CA ASN A 388 25.52 -1.15 1.24
C ASN A 388 26.93 -1.75 1.43
N GLY A 389 27.12 -2.57 2.47
CA GLY A 389 28.42 -3.08 2.90
C GLY A 389 29.10 -3.97 1.88
N ARG A 390 28.34 -4.77 1.12
CA ARG A 390 28.90 -5.63 0.06
C ARG A 390 29.81 -4.86 -0.89
N SER A 391 29.33 -3.69 -1.34
CA SER A 391 30.07 -2.84 -2.26
C SER A 391 31.40 -2.37 -1.66
N MET A 392 31.48 -2.18 -0.34
CA MET A 392 32.70 -1.77 0.34
C MET A 392 33.78 -2.86 0.26
N PHE A 393 33.40 -4.09 0.57
CA PHE A 393 34.31 -5.23 0.53
C PHE A 393 34.67 -5.64 -0.90
N ASP A 394 33.76 -5.46 -1.85
CA ASP A 394 34.05 -5.66 -3.29
C ASP A 394 35.13 -4.67 -3.76
N HIS A 395 35.06 -3.40 -3.36
CA HIS A 395 36.10 -2.41 -3.69
C HIS A 395 37.41 -2.66 -2.94
N TRP A 396 37.36 -3.06 -1.66
CA TRP A 396 38.55 -3.48 -0.91
C TRP A 396 39.28 -4.61 -1.66
N THR A 397 38.52 -5.63 -2.07
CA THR A 397 39.03 -6.78 -2.83
C THR A 397 39.59 -6.37 -4.18
N HIS A 398 38.92 -5.46 -4.89
CA HIS A 398 39.34 -4.96 -6.19
C HIS A 398 40.72 -4.29 -6.14
N TRP A 399 41.04 -3.57 -5.07
CA TRP A 399 42.30 -2.84 -4.94
C TRP A 399 43.41 -3.61 -4.22
N THR A 400 43.09 -4.73 -3.58
CA THR A 400 44.04 -5.54 -2.81
C THR A 400 44.00 -7.00 -3.29
N THR A 401 43.76 -7.94 -2.39
CA THR A 401 43.46 -9.34 -2.69
C THR A 401 42.23 -9.76 -1.89
N PRO A 402 41.48 -10.79 -2.32
CA PRO A 402 40.34 -11.30 -1.54
C PRO A 402 40.73 -11.77 -0.12
N ASP A 403 41.98 -12.17 0.09
CA ASP A 403 42.46 -12.70 1.37
C ASP A 403 42.54 -11.64 2.48
N GLU A 404 42.76 -10.37 2.12
CA GLU A 404 42.90 -9.29 3.09
C GLU A 404 41.59 -9.03 3.88
N PRO A 405 40.46 -8.64 3.25
CA PRO A 405 39.18 -8.52 3.95
C PRO A 405 38.73 -9.85 4.57
N LYS A 406 38.99 -10.99 3.90
CA LYS A 406 38.64 -12.31 4.42
C LYS A 406 39.32 -12.63 5.76
N THR A 407 40.60 -12.29 5.89
CA THR A 407 41.37 -12.50 7.13
C THR A 407 40.83 -11.61 8.24
N VAL A 408 40.60 -10.32 7.96
CA VAL A 408 40.05 -9.36 8.94
C VAL A 408 38.69 -9.82 9.45
N LEU A 409 37.79 -10.24 8.56
CA LEU A 409 36.46 -10.73 8.95
C LEU A 409 36.52 -12.08 9.68
N THR A 410 37.47 -12.95 9.32
CA THR A 410 37.71 -14.21 10.03
C THR A 410 38.17 -13.94 11.47
N ASP A 411 39.14 -13.05 11.64
CA ASP A 411 39.67 -12.67 12.97
C ASP A 411 38.58 -12.00 13.82
N ALA A 412 37.76 -11.13 13.23
CA ALA A 412 36.64 -10.50 13.91
C ALA A 412 35.61 -11.53 14.40
N LEU A 413 35.28 -12.52 13.57
CA LEU A 413 34.32 -13.57 13.93
C LEU A 413 34.87 -14.54 14.99
N ILE A 414 36.17 -14.85 14.94
CA ILE A 414 36.85 -15.66 15.97
C ILE A 414 36.82 -14.93 17.32
N ALA A 415 37.09 -13.61 17.32
CA ALA A 415 37.09 -12.81 18.53
C ALA A 415 35.68 -12.62 19.10
N PHE A 416 34.69 -12.37 18.23
CA PHE A 416 33.30 -12.10 18.60
C PHE A 416 32.32 -12.85 17.70
N PRO A 417 31.95 -14.09 18.07
CA PRO A 417 30.99 -14.90 17.34
C PRO A 417 29.62 -14.24 17.13
N GLU A 418 29.25 -13.23 17.93
CA GLU A 418 28.02 -12.46 17.75
C GLU A 418 27.94 -11.73 16.41
N ARG A 419 29.09 -11.40 15.80
CA ARG A 419 29.15 -10.69 14.51
C ARG A 419 28.79 -11.55 13.29
N LEU A 420 28.46 -12.83 13.52
CA LEU A 420 28.01 -13.74 12.46
C LEU A 420 26.87 -13.14 11.64
N GLU A 421 25.87 -12.55 12.30
CA GLU A 421 24.72 -11.96 11.59
C GLU A 421 25.13 -10.79 10.70
N ASP A 422 26.02 -9.92 11.17
CA ASP A 422 26.46 -8.74 10.44
C ASP A 422 27.23 -9.13 9.17
N ILE A 423 28.17 -10.08 9.30
CA ILE A 423 28.95 -10.60 8.16
C ILE A 423 28.03 -11.27 7.14
N VAL A 424 27.07 -12.09 7.59
CA VAL A 424 26.12 -12.77 6.71
C VAL A 424 25.19 -11.76 6.02
N ARG A 425 24.75 -10.69 6.70
CA ARG A 425 23.92 -9.65 6.07
C ARG A 425 24.69 -8.86 5.03
N VAL A 426 25.93 -8.49 5.33
CA VAL A 426 26.76 -7.69 4.41
C VAL A 426 27.15 -8.45 3.15
N GLY A 427 27.34 -9.76 3.21
CA GLY A 427 27.70 -10.54 2.02
C GLY A 427 26.55 -10.80 1.04
N GLY A 428 25.30 -10.60 1.44
CA GLY A 428 24.13 -10.92 0.61
C GLY A 428 23.94 -9.96 -0.56
N ASP A 429 23.20 -10.38 -1.58
CA ASP A 429 22.75 -9.54 -2.68
C ASP A 429 21.32 -9.05 -2.45
N TRP A 430 21.06 -7.77 -2.68
CA TRP A 430 19.70 -7.22 -2.65
C TRP A 430 18.99 -7.51 -3.96
N ILE A 431 17.88 -8.23 -3.88
CA ILE A 431 17.10 -8.65 -5.04
C ILE A 431 15.75 -7.96 -5.01
N GLN A 432 15.44 -7.27 -6.10
CA GLN A 432 14.14 -6.66 -6.30
C GLN A 432 13.08 -7.72 -6.58
N HIS A 433 12.04 -7.73 -5.75
CA HIS A 433 10.82 -8.47 -5.99
C HIS A 433 9.74 -7.50 -6.47
N HIS A 434 9.37 -7.65 -7.73
CA HIS A 434 8.13 -7.06 -8.21
C HIS A 434 6.98 -7.88 -7.63
N GLN A 435 6.11 -7.28 -6.83
CA GLN A 435 4.77 -7.84 -6.65
C GLN A 435 4.06 -7.76 -8.01
N GLN A 436 4.27 -8.78 -8.84
CA GLN A 436 3.54 -8.96 -10.09
C GLN A 436 2.12 -9.41 -9.77
N ALA A 437 1.22 -8.47 -9.49
CA ALA A 437 -0.05 -8.49 -10.19
C ALA A 437 0.20 -7.78 -11.52
N PHE A 438 0.07 -8.50 -12.63
CA PHE A 438 0.23 -7.93 -13.98
C PHE A 438 -0.61 -6.65 -14.13
N GLY A 439 0.06 -5.48 -14.13
CA GLY A 439 -0.57 -4.20 -14.51
C GLY A 439 -0.79 -3.19 -13.38
N GLU A 440 -0.51 -3.51 -12.12
CA GLU A 440 -0.60 -2.56 -11.01
C GLU A 440 0.79 -2.15 -10.49
N PRO A 441 1.07 -0.86 -10.25
CA PRO A 441 2.26 -0.42 -9.53
C PRO A 441 2.12 -0.82 -8.05
N GLY A 442 2.40 -2.08 -7.73
CA GLY A 442 2.48 -2.55 -6.33
C GLY A 442 3.74 -2.04 -5.63
N PRO A 443 3.76 -2.04 -4.28
CA PRO A 443 4.92 -1.61 -3.50
C PRO A 443 6.14 -2.46 -3.84
N ILE A 444 7.27 -1.80 -4.03
CA ILE A 444 8.51 -2.47 -4.41
C ILE A 444 9.14 -3.00 -3.15
N SER A 445 9.38 -4.31 -3.14
CA SER A 445 10.13 -4.96 -2.08
C SER A 445 11.50 -5.36 -2.59
N ALA A 446 12.50 -5.22 -1.73
CA ALA A 446 13.82 -5.79 -1.93
C ALA A 446 14.08 -6.80 -0.82
N VAL A 447 14.63 -7.95 -1.18
CA VAL A 447 15.02 -8.98 -0.20
C VAL A 447 16.48 -9.32 -0.40
N LEU A 448 17.18 -9.45 0.72
CA LEU A 448 18.57 -9.89 0.75
C LEU A 448 18.63 -11.41 0.59
N GLU A 449 19.41 -11.92 -0.37
CA GLU A 449 19.52 -13.35 -0.67
C GLU A 449 20.93 -13.73 -1.18
N TYR A 450 21.30 -15.01 -1.08
CA TYR A 450 22.48 -15.62 -1.70
C TYR A 450 22.07 -16.65 -2.76
N ARG A 451 21.87 -16.19 -4.01
CA ARG A 451 21.36 -17.05 -5.09
C ARG A 451 22.44 -17.89 -5.76
N ASP A 452 23.48 -17.24 -6.28
CA ASP A 452 24.37 -17.88 -7.26
C ASP A 452 25.78 -18.13 -6.73
N ASN A 453 26.31 -17.28 -5.84
CA ASN A 453 27.66 -17.40 -5.31
C ASN A 453 27.85 -16.66 -3.98
N LEU A 454 28.92 -17.02 -3.28
CA LEU A 454 29.46 -16.23 -2.17
C LEU A 454 30.48 -15.22 -2.70
N PRO A 455 30.55 -13.99 -2.17
CA PRO A 455 31.62 -13.06 -2.50
C PRO A 455 33.00 -13.67 -2.23
N THR A 456 34.01 -13.34 -3.04
CA THR A 456 35.34 -13.95 -2.92
C THR A 456 36.06 -13.60 -1.62
N TRP A 457 35.75 -12.46 -1.02
CA TRP A 457 36.23 -12.01 0.28
C TRP A 457 35.48 -12.63 1.46
N PHE A 458 34.37 -13.33 1.22
CA PHE A 458 33.51 -13.85 2.28
C PHE A 458 34.24 -14.93 3.10
N PRO A 459 34.26 -14.85 4.45
CA PRO A 459 35.00 -15.77 5.31
C PRO A 459 34.25 -17.10 5.53
N THR A 460 33.97 -17.82 4.44
CA THR A 460 33.10 -19.01 4.39
C THR A 460 33.40 -20.04 5.49
N ALA A 461 34.65 -20.46 5.65
CA ALA A 461 35.02 -21.48 6.64
C ALA A 461 34.76 -21.04 8.10
N ALA A 462 35.04 -19.76 8.42
CA ALA A 462 34.79 -19.20 9.74
C ALA A 462 33.29 -19.05 10.01
N VAL A 463 32.53 -18.63 8.99
CA VAL A 463 31.06 -18.52 9.03
C VAL A 463 30.41 -19.87 9.27
N ILE A 464 30.81 -20.93 8.55
CA ILE A 464 30.29 -22.30 8.75
C ILE A 464 30.57 -22.78 10.17
N THR A 465 31.81 -22.62 10.63
CA THR A 465 32.23 -23.08 11.97
C THR A 465 31.43 -22.37 13.07
N THR A 466 31.21 -21.06 12.91
CA THR A 466 30.48 -20.25 13.88
C THR A 466 28.97 -20.52 13.81
N ALA A 467 28.42 -20.70 12.62
CA ALA A 467 27.01 -21.05 12.39
C ALA A 467 26.68 -22.41 13.02
N ALA A 468 27.56 -23.41 12.90
CA ALA A 468 27.37 -24.72 13.54
C ALA A 468 27.27 -24.64 15.07
N THR A 469 27.83 -23.59 15.68
CA THR A 469 27.78 -23.38 17.14
C THR A 469 26.57 -22.54 17.55
N ARG A 470 26.25 -21.47 16.80
CA ARG A 470 25.19 -20.50 17.15
C ARG A 470 23.81 -20.86 16.60
N TYR A 471 23.76 -21.55 15.47
CA TYR A 471 22.54 -21.97 14.78
C TYR A 471 22.60 -23.46 14.42
N PRO A 472 22.78 -24.37 15.41
CA PRO A 472 22.93 -25.80 15.16
C PRO A 472 21.67 -26.46 14.55
N HIS A 473 20.53 -25.76 14.58
CA HIS A 473 19.25 -26.20 14.02
C HIS A 473 19.02 -25.78 12.57
N VAL A 474 19.89 -24.94 11.99
CA VAL A 474 19.74 -24.44 10.61
C VAL A 474 20.39 -25.41 9.64
N ASP A 475 19.57 -26.08 8.83
CA ASP A 475 20.03 -26.96 7.76
C ASP A 475 20.33 -26.18 6.46
N PRO A 476 21.23 -26.68 5.59
CA PRO A 476 21.47 -26.07 4.28
C PRO A 476 20.20 -25.99 3.43
N ALA A 477 19.99 -24.86 2.75
CA ALA A 477 18.86 -24.68 1.85
C ALA A 477 18.89 -25.71 0.71
N THR A 478 17.72 -26.23 0.31
CA THR A 478 17.64 -27.31 -0.69
C THR A 478 17.74 -26.83 -2.13
N SER A 479 17.52 -25.54 -2.37
CA SER A 479 17.64 -24.92 -3.69
C SER A 479 17.92 -23.42 -3.59
N ARG A 480 18.31 -22.79 -4.70
CA ARG A 480 18.50 -21.33 -4.80
C ARG A 480 17.25 -20.47 -4.54
N PHE A 481 16.06 -21.07 -4.56
CA PHE A 481 14.78 -20.40 -4.27
C PHE A 481 14.22 -20.78 -2.89
N ASP A 482 14.89 -21.71 -2.22
CA ASP A 482 14.54 -22.12 -0.89
C ASP A 482 15.20 -21.17 0.11
N ARG A 483 14.41 -20.66 1.05
CA ARG A 483 14.94 -19.86 2.16
C ARG A 483 15.45 -20.76 3.29
N GLY A 484 15.35 -22.08 3.20
CA GLY A 484 15.95 -23.06 4.12
C GLY A 484 15.28 -23.15 5.49
N SER A 485 14.70 -22.05 5.98
CA SER A 485 13.91 -21.97 7.19
C SER A 485 12.45 -21.63 6.84
N GLY A 486 11.48 -22.24 7.55
CA GLY A 486 10.06 -22.02 7.31
C GLY A 486 9.66 -20.53 7.40
N PRO A 487 8.48 -20.12 6.91
CA PRO A 487 8.07 -18.71 6.80
C PRO A 487 8.03 -17.95 8.12
N GLU A 488 8.03 -18.64 9.27
CA GLU A 488 8.03 -18.05 10.62
C GLU A 488 9.44 -17.86 11.21
N ALA A 489 10.49 -18.38 10.55
CA ALA A 489 11.85 -18.27 11.04
C ALA A 489 12.45 -16.87 10.84
N PRO A 490 13.35 -16.42 11.72
CA PRO A 490 14.06 -15.16 11.54
C PRO A 490 14.75 -15.08 10.17
N PRO A 491 14.69 -13.94 9.45
CA PRO A 491 15.27 -13.81 8.11
C PRO A 491 16.76 -14.20 8.02
N ILE A 492 17.51 -14.02 9.11
CA ILE A 492 18.93 -14.35 9.18
C ILE A 492 19.20 -15.86 9.09
N GLU A 493 18.31 -16.70 9.62
CA GLU A 493 18.47 -18.16 9.53
C GLU A 493 18.40 -18.62 8.08
N GLY A 494 17.53 -18.00 7.29
CA GLY A 494 17.43 -18.34 5.88
C GLY A 494 18.64 -17.91 5.04
N LEU A 495 19.26 -16.79 5.40
CA LEU A 495 20.54 -16.38 4.80
C LEU A 495 21.67 -17.37 5.15
N ILE A 496 21.73 -17.81 6.41
CA ILE A 496 22.71 -18.82 6.85
C ILE A 496 22.49 -20.14 6.09
N ALA A 497 21.24 -20.60 5.95
CA ALA A 497 20.92 -21.80 5.18
C ALA A 497 21.39 -21.71 3.72
N GLN A 498 21.24 -20.55 3.07
CA GLN A 498 21.73 -20.31 1.72
C GLN A 498 23.26 -20.30 1.63
N VAL A 499 23.94 -19.70 2.62
CA VAL A 499 25.41 -19.74 2.71
C VAL A 499 25.91 -21.18 2.86
N LEU A 500 25.29 -21.99 3.73
CA LEU A 500 25.63 -23.40 3.92
C LEU A 500 25.43 -24.22 2.64
N ARG A 501 24.37 -23.95 1.87
CA ARG A 501 24.14 -24.58 0.56
C ARG A 501 25.28 -24.28 -0.40
N LEU A 502 25.61 -23.00 -0.59
CA LEU A 502 26.66 -22.58 -1.52
C LEU A 502 28.04 -23.11 -1.12
N ALA A 503 28.33 -23.20 0.17
CA ALA A 503 29.55 -23.81 0.67
C ALA A 503 29.67 -25.29 0.27
N ASN A 504 28.60 -26.07 0.47
CA ASN A 504 28.58 -27.49 0.13
C ASN A 504 28.70 -27.74 -1.38
N GLU A 505 28.11 -26.88 -2.21
CA GLU A 505 28.23 -26.96 -3.67
C GLU A 505 29.68 -26.71 -4.13
N THR A 506 30.38 -25.79 -3.46
CA THR A 506 31.75 -25.41 -3.81
C THR A 506 32.79 -26.49 -3.43
N GLU A 507 32.53 -27.31 -2.40
CA GLU A 507 33.40 -28.44 -2.03
C GLU A 507 33.24 -29.67 -2.94
N THR A 508 32.16 -29.73 -3.72
CA THR A 508 31.87 -30.86 -4.63
C THR A 508 32.38 -30.70 -6.06
N LEU A 509 32.98 -29.55 -6.39
CA LEU A 509 33.63 -29.22 -7.67
C LEU A 509 35.15 -29.25 -7.51
#